data_AF-A0A222X895-F1
#
_entry.id   AF-A0A222X895-F1
#
_cell.length_a   1.000
_cell.length_b   1.000
_cell.length_c   1.000
_cell.angle_alpha   90.00
_cell.angle_beta   90.00
_cell.angle_gamma   90.00
#
_symmetry.space_group_name_H-M   'P 1'
#
loop_
_entity.id
_entity.type
_entity.pdbx_description
1 polymer ?
#
loop_
_entity_poly.entity_id
_entity_poly.type
_entity_poly.pdbx_seq_one_letter_code
_entity_poly.pdbx_strand_id
1 'polypeptide(L)'
;MLPVIIGVLVALAVAGLVLLVASTSDADERRDDESPLRAFRRGWRARKNPAPDQVDAARAAEAEPVDLSLADFLRATAEQGEGYLHVDDLQAGLHRAREKAARAIPLRRHG
;
A
#
# COMPACT_ATOMS: atom_id res chain seq x y z
N MET A 1 14.85 6.39 -39.71
CA MET A 1 13.75 6.69 -38.76
C MET A 1 12.86 5.50 -38.49
N LEU A 2 12.22 4.90 -39.51
CA LEU A 2 11.36 3.71 -39.35
C LEU A 2 11.96 2.54 -38.54
N PRO A 3 13.21 2.09 -38.77
CA PRO A 3 13.77 0.98 -37.98
C PRO A 3 13.99 1.35 -36.50
N VAL A 4 14.28 2.61 -36.21
CA VAL A 4 14.43 3.11 -34.84
C VAL A 4 13.07 3.11 -34.14
N ILE A 5 12.02 3.57 -34.82
CA ILE A 5 10.65 3.56 -34.29
C ILE A 5 10.21 2.12 -33.99
N ILE A 6 10.45 1.19 -34.92
CA ILE A 6 10.14 -0.24 -34.71
C ILE A 6 10.93 -0.78 -33.51
N GLY A 7 12.21 -0.48 -33.40
CA GLY A 7 13.03 -0.89 -32.25
C GLY A 7 12.49 -0.38 -30.92
N VAL A 8 12.07 0.89 -30.86
CA VAL A 8 11.45 1.48 -29.66
C VAL A 8 10.13 0.78 -29.33
N LEU A 9 9.27 0.53 -30.33
CA LEU A 9 8.00 -0.16 -30.11
C LEU A 9 8.20 -1.60 -29.60
N VAL A 10 9.16 -2.33 -30.16
CA VAL A 10 9.51 -3.68 -29.69
C VAL A 10 10.04 -3.63 -28.25
N ALA A 11 10.93 -2.69 -27.93
CA ALA A 11 11.44 -2.54 -26.57
C ALA A 11 10.32 -2.22 -25.56
N LEU A 12 9.38 -1.34 -25.92
CA LEU A 12 8.20 -1.03 -25.09
C LEU A 12 7.29 -2.24 -24.92
N ALA A 13 7.08 -3.04 -25.98
CA ALA A 13 6.28 -4.27 -25.91
C ALA A 13 6.93 -5.30 -24.98
N VAL A 14 8.24 -5.50 -25.08
CA VAL A 14 8.99 -6.41 -24.19
C VAL A 14 8.94 -5.94 -22.74
N ALA A 15 9.16 -4.65 -22.49
CA ALA A 15 9.05 -4.08 -21.14
C ALA A 15 7.64 -4.27 -20.56
N GLY A 16 6.60 -4.04 -21.36
CA GLY A 16 5.21 -4.27 -20.97
C GLY A 16 4.92 -5.74 -20.64
N LEU A 17 5.46 -6.66 -21.43
CA LEU A 17 5.32 -8.10 -21.19
C LEU A 17 6.00 -8.53 -19.88
N VAL A 18 7.23 -8.07 -19.63
CA VAL A 18 7.97 -8.34 -18.40
C VAL A 18 7.20 -7.84 -17.17
N LEU A 19 6.66 -6.61 -17.25
CA LEU A 19 5.86 -6.03 -16.17
C LEU A 19 4.58 -6.84 -15.90
N LEU A 20 3.90 -7.32 -16.96
CA LEU A 20 2.72 -8.15 -16.82
C LEU A 20 3.04 -9.46 -16.10
N VAL A 21 4.10 -10.16 -16.51
CA VAL A 21 4.53 -11.41 -15.86
C VAL A 21 4.89 -11.19 -14.39
N ALA A 22 5.68 -10.14 -14.10
CA ALA A 22 6.02 -9.77 -12.72
C ALA A 22 4.77 -9.51 -11.87
N SER A 23 3.77 -8.80 -12.42
CA SER A 23 2.53 -8.50 -11.71
C SER A 23 1.68 -9.75 -11.41
N THR A 24 1.77 -10.79 -12.23
CA THR A 24 1.08 -12.06 -11.98
C THR A 24 1.81 -12.93 -10.97
N SER A 25 3.14 -12.82 -10.86
CA SER A 25 3.93 -13.57 -9.87
C SER A 25 3.80 -13.01 -8.45
N ASP A 26 3.65 -11.68 -8.31
CA ASP A 26 3.39 -11.01 -7.01
C ASP A 26 1.93 -11.18 -6.52
N ALA A 27 1.03 -11.65 -7.39
CA ALA A 27 -0.40 -11.77 -7.09
C ALA A 27 -0.74 -12.96 -6.17
N ASP A 28 0.20 -13.88 -5.91
CA ASP A 28 -0.04 -15.03 -5.04
C ASP A 28 -0.01 -14.65 -3.54
N GLU A 29 0.58 -13.50 -3.18
CA GLU A 29 0.72 -13.08 -1.78
C GLU A 29 -0.34 -12.06 -1.30
N ARG A 30 -1.12 -11.45 -2.20
CA ARG A 30 -2.10 -10.40 -1.87
C ARG A 30 -3.50 -10.76 -2.36
N ARG A 31 -4.30 -11.25 -1.42
CA ARG A 31 -5.71 -11.60 -1.53
C ARG A 31 -6.64 -10.37 -1.61
N ASP A 32 -6.26 -9.36 -2.40
CA ASP A 32 -7.13 -8.23 -2.74
C ASP A 32 -7.38 -8.30 -4.26
N ASP A 33 -8.65 -8.49 -4.65
CA ASP A 33 -9.16 -8.61 -6.03
C ASP A 33 -9.00 -7.31 -6.86
N GLU A 34 -7.86 -6.63 -6.78
CA GLU A 34 -7.59 -5.43 -7.56
C GLU A 34 -7.02 -5.80 -8.94
N SER A 35 -7.89 -5.81 -9.94
CA SER A 35 -7.51 -6.00 -11.35
C SER A 35 -6.31 -5.11 -11.74
N PRO A 36 -5.28 -5.63 -12.44
CA PRO A 36 -4.09 -4.86 -12.85
C PRO A 36 -4.41 -3.58 -13.62
N LEU A 37 -5.46 -3.63 -14.45
CA LEU A 37 -5.99 -2.46 -15.19
C LEU A 37 -6.52 -1.37 -14.25
N ARG A 38 -7.13 -1.77 -13.13
CA ARG A 38 -7.64 -0.85 -12.11
C ARG A 38 -6.48 -0.21 -11.35
N ALA A 39 -5.44 -0.97 -11.02
CA ALA A 39 -4.23 -0.46 -10.40
C ALA A 39 -3.51 0.55 -11.32
N PHE A 40 -3.36 0.23 -12.61
CA PHE A 40 -2.80 1.15 -13.61
C PHE A 40 -3.63 2.43 -13.73
N ARG A 41 -4.95 2.32 -13.87
CA ARG A 41 -5.85 3.47 -13.97
C ARG A 41 -5.84 4.32 -12.70
N ARG A 42 -5.72 3.69 -11.53
CA ARG A 42 -5.54 4.38 -10.24
C ARG A 42 -4.25 5.18 -10.23
N GLY A 43 -3.13 4.58 -10.63
CA GLY A 43 -1.84 5.28 -10.74
C GLY A 43 -1.88 6.46 -11.72
N TRP A 44 -2.49 6.28 -12.89
CA TRP A 44 -2.65 7.36 -13.87
C TRP A 44 -3.53 8.51 -13.35
N ARG A 45 -4.60 8.18 -12.63
CA ARG A 45 -5.50 9.18 -12.03
C ARG A 45 -4.83 9.91 -10.88
N ALA A 46 -4.08 9.20 -10.04
CA ALA A 46 -3.28 9.79 -8.96
C ALA A 46 -2.24 10.78 -9.50
N ARG A 47 -1.66 10.51 -10.68
CA ARG A 47 -0.74 11.45 -11.33
C ARG A 47 -1.41 12.73 -11.81
N LYS A 48 -2.68 12.68 -12.23
CA LYS A 48 -3.43 13.85 -12.71
C LYS A 48 -4.12 14.64 -11.60
N ASN A 49 -4.59 13.94 -10.58
CA ASN A 49 -5.26 14.51 -9.41
C ASN A 49 -4.68 13.82 -8.18
N PRO A 50 -3.51 14.28 -7.69
CA PRO A 50 -2.94 13.73 -6.48
C PRO A 50 -3.90 14.02 -5.33
N ALA A 51 -4.11 13.01 -4.49
CA ALA A 51 -4.89 13.20 -3.28
C ALA A 51 -4.10 14.10 -2.29
N PRO A 52 -4.78 14.82 -1.38
CA PRO A 52 -4.12 15.81 -0.51
C PRO A 52 -2.99 15.22 0.32
N ASP A 53 -3.18 13.98 0.80
CA ASP A 53 -2.18 13.17 1.52
C ASP A 53 -0.91 12.92 0.70
N GLN A 54 -1.04 12.68 -0.61
CA GLN A 54 0.10 12.47 -1.51
C GLN A 54 0.86 13.77 -1.79
N VAL A 55 0.15 14.91 -1.84
CA VAL A 55 0.78 16.23 -1.97
C VAL A 55 1.56 16.59 -0.73
N ASP A 56 1.01 16.32 0.45
CA ASP A 56 1.68 16.57 1.73
C ASP A 56 2.89 15.64 1.92
N ALA A 57 2.78 14.36 1.52
CA ALA A 57 3.91 13.43 1.52
C ALA A 57 5.01 13.85 0.55
N ALA A 58 4.66 14.34 -0.66
CA ALA A 58 5.64 14.86 -1.61
C ALA A 58 6.36 16.10 -1.05
N ARG A 59 5.62 17.02 -0.42
CA ARG A 59 6.20 18.19 0.25
C ARG A 59 7.10 17.80 1.42
N ALA A 60 6.74 16.77 2.18
CA ALA A 60 7.58 16.25 3.26
C ALA A 60 8.87 15.59 2.72
N ALA A 61 8.80 14.92 1.56
CA ALA A 61 9.97 14.34 0.90
C ALA A 61 10.89 15.41 0.28
N GLU A 62 10.36 16.58 -0.07
CA GLU A 62 11.14 17.75 -0.51
C GLU A 62 11.84 18.48 0.66
N ALA A 63 11.60 18.09 1.90
CA ALA A 63 12.29 18.67 3.05
C ALA A 63 13.80 18.39 2.97
N GLU A 64 14.61 19.43 3.20
CA GLU A 64 16.06 19.29 3.21
C GLU A 64 16.49 18.36 4.35
N PRO A 65 17.30 17.33 4.09
CA PRO A 65 17.76 16.42 5.13
C PRO A 65 18.63 17.21 6.14
N VAL A 66 18.19 17.26 7.39
CA VAL A 66 18.90 17.94 8.46
C VAL A 66 19.88 16.95 9.11
N ASP A 67 21.16 17.30 9.15
CA ASP A 67 22.17 16.55 9.89
C ASP A 67 21.94 16.70 11.40
N LEU A 68 21.11 15.83 11.97
CA LEU A 68 20.87 15.74 13.39
C LEU A 68 21.71 14.61 14.00
N SER A 69 22.28 14.86 15.18
CA SER A 69 22.87 13.80 15.99
C SER A 69 21.80 12.75 16.32
N LEU A 70 22.13 11.46 16.13
CA LEU A 70 21.25 10.36 16.47
C LEU A 70 20.75 10.45 17.92
N ALA A 71 21.61 10.90 18.84
CA ALA A 71 21.24 11.05 20.25
C ALA A 71 20.16 12.13 20.46
N ASP A 72 20.22 13.22 19.70
CA ASP A 72 19.25 14.32 19.80
C ASP A 72 17.93 13.95 19.12
N PHE A 73 17.99 13.24 17.98
CA PHE A 73 16.82 12.67 17.33
C PHE A 73 16.06 11.73 18.28
N LEU A 74 16.76 10.74 18.86
CA LEU A 74 16.14 9.76 19.77
C LEU A 74 15.56 10.43 21.01
N ARG A 75 16.20 11.48 21.54
CA ARG A 75 15.67 12.24 22.67
C ARG A 75 14.39 13.01 22.30
N ALA A 76 14.33 13.56 21.09
CA ALA A 76 13.19 14.33 20.61
C ALA A 76 11.99 13.48 20.19
N THR A 77 12.22 12.25 19.68
CA THR A 77 11.17 11.35 19.18
C THR A 77 10.81 10.24 20.16
N ALA A 78 11.43 10.19 21.34
CA ALA A 78 11.07 9.22 22.37
C ALA A 78 9.68 9.57 22.94
N GLU A 79 8.65 8.93 22.39
CA GLU A 79 7.35 8.87 23.06
C GLU A 79 7.49 8.02 24.33
N GLN A 80 7.19 8.62 25.49
CA GLN A 80 7.04 7.90 26.74
C GLN A 80 5.68 7.19 26.72
N GLY A 81 5.66 5.96 26.24
CA GLY A 81 4.47 5.10 26.21
C GLY A 81 4.84 3.65 25.96
N GLU A 82 3.90 2.74 26.24
CA GLU A 82 4.07 1.33 25.90
C GLU A 82 3.95 1.16 24.39
N GLY A 83 5.09 1.22 23.68
CA GLY A 83 5.18 1.10 22.22
C GLY A 83 4.88 -0.31 21.68
N TYR A 84 4.46 -1.23 22.56
CA TYR A 84 4.09 -2.59 22.20
C TYR A 84 2.66 -2.85 22.62
N LEU A 85 1.86 -3.37 21.70
CA LEU A 85 0.55 -3.92 22.02
C LEU A 85 0.76 -5.20 22.84
N HIS A 86 0.29 -5.19 24.08
CA HIS A 86 0.30 -6.40 24.90
C HIS A 86 -0.70 -7.40 24.35
N VAL A 87 -0.35 -8.68 24.44
CA VAL A 87 -1.19 -9.79 23.97
C VAL A 87 -2.57 -9.75 24.64
N ASP A 88 -2.62 -9.31 25.90
CA ASP A 88 -3.86 -9.22 26.68
C ASP A 88 -4.83 -8.16 26.11
N ASP A 89 -4.32 -7.05 25.59
CA ASP A 89 -5.13 -6.01 24.94
C ASP A 89 -5.72 -6.48 23.61
N LEU A 90 -4.95 -7.29 22.86
CA LEU A 90 -5.39 -7.89 21.61
C LEU A 90 -6.51 -8.91 21.83
N GLN A 91 -6.42 -9.72 22.89
CA GLN A 91 -7.43 -10.73 23.22
C GLN A 91 -8.79 -10.08 23.51
N ALA A 92 -8.81 -9.00 24.28
CA ALA A 92 -10.04 -8.28 24.60
C ALA A 92 -10.70 -7.68 23.34
N GLY A 93 -9.90 -7.15 22.41
CA GLY A 93 -10.38 -6.65 21.12
C GLY A 93 -10.95 -7.75 20.22
N LEU A 94 -10.24 -8.87 20.11
CA LEU A 94 -10.64 -10.04 19.31
C LEU A 94 -11.94 -10.67 19.83
N HIS A 95 -12.09 -10.79 21.14
CA HIS A 95 -13.33 -11.29 21.74
C HIS A 95 -14.55 -10.43 21.40
N ARG A 96 -14.42 -9.10 21.52
CA ARG A 96 -15.50 -8.17 21.15
C ARG A 96 -15.81 -8.19 19.66
N ALA A 97 -14.79 -8.29 18.80
CA ALA A 97 -14.95 -8.40 17.36
C ALA A 97 -15.70 -9.69 16.96
N ARG A 98 -15.34 -10.82 17.58
CA ARG A 98 -16.01 -12.11 17.40
C ARG A 98 -17.48 -12.04 17.80
N GLU A 99 -17.80 -11.47 18.96
CA GLU A 99 -19.19 -11.33 19.40
C GLU A 99 -20.02 -10.44 18.46
N LYS A 100 -19.44 -9.34 17.98
CA LYS A 100 -20.09 -8.45 17.02
C LYS A 100 -20.34 -9.14 15.67
N ALA A 101 -19.36 -9.91 15.18
CA ALA A 101 -19.50 -10.70 13.97
C ALA A 101 -20.57 -11.80 14.11
N ALA A 102 -20.60 -12.51 15.24
CA ALA A 102 -21.60 -13.53 15.51
C ALA A 102 -23.03 -12.97 15.54
N ARG A 103 -23.22 -11.73 16.04
CA ARG A 103 -24.52 -11.05 16.01
C ARG A 103 -24.90 -10.52 14.62
N ALA A 104 -23.92 -10.22 13.78
CA ALA A 104 -24.12 -9.66 12.44
C ALA A 104 -24.39 -10.71 11.35
N ILE A 105 -24.15 -12.01 11.62
CA ILE A 105 -24.47 -13.09 10.68
C ILE A 105 -25.89 -13.62 11.00
N PRO A 106 -26.93 -13.25 10.24
CA PRO A 106 -28.20 -13.94 10.33
C PRO A 106 -28.01 -15.37 9.82
N LEU A 107 -28.10 -16.35 10.73
CA LEU A 107 -28.17 -17.77 10.41
C LEU A 107 -29.30 -17.99 9.38
N ARG A 108 -28.91 -18.17 8.11
CA ARG A 108 -29.82 -18.58 7.04
C ARG A 108 -30.26 -20.01 7.32
N ARG A 109 -31.36 -20.14 8.06
CA ARG A 109 -32.05 -21.41 8.32
C ARG A 109 -32.71 -21.86 7.03
N HIS A 110 -32.01 -22.70 6.25
CA HIS A 110 -32.65 -23.52 5.24
C HIS A 110 -33.24 -24.76 5.93
N GLY A 111 -34.56 -24.89 5.85
CA GLY A 111 -35.25 -26.16 6.05
C GLY A 111 -35.14 -27.05 4.83
#